data_AF-A0A2R6FNP7-F1
#
_entry.id   AF-A0A2R6FNP7-F1
#
_cell.length_a   1.000
_cell.length_b   1.000
_cell.length_c   1.000
_cell.angle_alpha   90.00
_cell.angle_beta   90.00
_cell.angle_gamma   90.00
#
_symmetry.space_group_name_H-M   'P 1'
#
loop_
_entity.id
_entity.type
_entity.pdbx_description
1 polymer ?
#
loop_
_entity_poly.entity_id
_entity_poly.type
_entity_poly.pdbx_seq_one_letter_code
_entity_poly.pdbx_strand_id
1 'polypeptide(L)'
;LARDTDAAAVVAATESGYTARKAAKYRPDVPVVAVTPDDQVRRRLGLAAGVIPRHAPLTGPERGAGAVIRNAVQAALDAGVVEAGDAVVVLAGMMTDLEGANTTNTLKLHVAAEILATGRSVVGGRVSGPLHRTPDGDLAGLPEGAVLSLPADFDDEFDGDPARLGGIASAHEGVTGYPAIIAREVGLPMIADVSLPEVAEGNRVTLDAGRGVVYEGNVGG
;
A
#
# COMPACT_ATOMS: atom_id res chain seq x y z
N LEU A 1 16.27 11.99 -12.13
CA LEU A 1 15.05 11.15 -12.00
C LEU A 1 15.01 10.48 -10.63
N ALA A 2 15.65 9.33 -10.37
CA ALA A 2 15.73 8.81 -8.99
C ALA A 2 16.54 9.73 -8.03
N ARG A 3 17.39 10.61 -8.57
CA ARG A 3 18.11 11.65 -7.81
C ARG A 3 17.29 12.92 -7.53
N ASP A 4 16.15 13.11 -8.21
CA ASP A 4 15.30 14.31 -8.09
C ASP A 4 13.90 13.97 -7.55
N THR A 5 13.69 12.72 -7.17
CA THR A 5 12.46 12.21 -6.57
C THR A 5 12.94 11.59 -5.28
N ASP A 6 12.41 12.02 -4.13
CA ASP A 6 12.70 11.47 -2.79
C ASP A 6 12.19 10.02 -2.65
N ALA A 7 12.52 9.18 -3.62
CA ALA A 7 12.07 7.81 -3.72
C ALA A 7 12.99 6.91 -2.92
N ALA A 8 12.43 6.10 -2.03
CA ALA A 8 13.21 5.18 -1.22
C ALA A 8 13.76 3.99 -2.04
N ALA A 9 13.17 3.67 -3.18
CA ALA A 9 13.67 2.62 -4.07
C ALA A 9 13.25 2.78 -5.54
N VAL A 10 14.00 2.09 -6.40
CA VAL A 10 13.61 1.82 -7.79
C VAL A 10 13.16 0.37 -7.89
N VAL A 11 11.93 0.14 -8.34
CA VAL A 11 11.35 -1.20 -8.53
C VAL A 11 11.26 -1.51 -10.02
N ALA A 12 12.07 -2.43 -10.53
CA ALA A 12 12.11 -2.82 -11.93
C ALA A 12 11.35 -4.13 -12.19
N ALA A 13 10.15 -4.05 -12.77
CA ALA A 13 9.40 -5.20 -13.28
C ALA A 13 10.01 -5.67 -14.62
N THR A 14 10.45 -6.92 -14.69
CA THR A 14 11.25 -7.43 -15.81
C THR A 14 11.11 -8.94 -16.03
N GLU A 15 10.96 -9.35 -17.29
CA GLU A 15 10.94 -10.78 -17.66
C GLU A 15 12.35 -11.31 -17.93
N SER A 16 13.21 -10.54 -18.62
CA SER A 16 14.57 -10.98 -18.99
C SER A 16 15.69 -10.45 -18.07
N GLY A 17 15.35 -9.59 -17.12
CA GLY A 17 16.29 -8.87 -16.26
C GLY A 17 16.98 -7.67 -16.91
N TYR A 18 16.68 -7.35 -18.17
CA TYR A 18 17.32 -6.23 -18.88
C TYR A 18 17.09 -4.89 -18.19
N THR A 19 15.84 -4.60 -17.80
CA THR A 19 15.45 -3.34 -17.14
C THR A 19 16.18 -3.17 -15.82
N ALA A 20 16.20 -4.20 -14.98
CA ALA A 20 16.86 -4.18 -13.68
C ALA A 20 18.38 -3.93 -13.81
N ARG A 21 19.05 -4.64 -14.71
CA ARG A 21 20.48 -4.44 -14.96
C ARG A 21 20.77 -3.04 -15.48
N LYS A 22 19.90 -2.49 -16.33
CA LYS A 22 20.05 -1.14 -16.87
C LYS A 22 19.86 -0.08 -15.78
N ALA A 23 18.87 -0.22 -14.91
CA ALA A 23 18.66 0.66 -13.76
C ALA A 23 19.88 0.63 -12.82
N ALA A 24 20.33 -0.56 -12.41
CA ALA A 24 21.49 -0.72 -11.52
C ALA A 24 22.80 -0.19 -12.13
N LYS A 25 22.98 -0.22 -13.47
CA LYS A 25 24.15 0.35 -14.14
C LYS A 25 24.34 1.83 -13.85
N TYR A 26 23.25 2.58 -13.67
CA TYR A 26 23.32 4.00 -13.32
C TYR A 26 23.68 4.26 -11.86
N ARG A 27 23.81 3.20 -11.04
CA ARG A 27 24.14 3.25 -9.61
C ARG A 27 23.31 4.31 -8.88
N PRO A 28 21.98 4.18 -8.86
CA PRO A 28 21.15 5.07 -8.04
C PRO A 28 21.59 4.98 -6.58
N ASP A 29 21.43 6.08 -5.85
CA ASP A 29 21.76 6.17 -4.43
C ASP A 29 20.73 5.42 -3.55
N VAL A 30 19.70 4.86 -4.19
CA VAL A 30 18.60 4.10 -3.60
C VAL A 30 18.62 2.66 -4.13
N PRO A 31 18.16 1.67 -3.34
CA PRO A 31 18.14 0.27 -3.74
C PRO A 31 17.32 0.02 -5.02
N VAL A 32 17.78 -0.94 -5.83
CA VAL A 32 17.06 -1.42 -7.02
C VAL A 32 16.44 -2.78 -6.73
N VAL A 33 15.12 -2.84 -6.57
CA VAL A 33 14.37 -4.09 -6.45
C VAL A 33 13.99 -4.58 -7.84
N ALA A 34 14.39 -5.79 -8.21
CA ALA A 34 14.01 -6.39 -9.49
C ALA A 34 12.92 -7.43 -9.29
N VAL A 35 11.77 -7.24 -9.95
CA VAL A 35 10.62 -8.14 -9.82
C VAL A 35 10.42 -8.90 -11.12
N THR A 36 10.37 -10.22 -11.03
CA THR A 36 10.29 -11.11 -12.18
C THR A 36 9.44 -12.35 -11.88
N PRO A 37 8.67 -12.89 -12.84
CA PRO A 37 7.93 -14.14 -12.66
C PRO A 37 8.80 -15.37 -12.97
N ASP A 38 10.02 -15.17 -13.50
CA ASP A 38 10.93 -16.26 -13.84
C ASP A 38 12.02 -16.40 -12.77
N ASP A 39 11.96 -17.50 -12.03
CA ASP A 39 12.92 -17.86 -11.00
C ASP A 39 14.36 -18.03 -11.51
N GLN A 40 14.55 -18.43 -12.77
CA GLN A 40 15.86 -18.48 -13.42
C GLN A 40 16.43 -17.07 -13.60
N VAL A 41 15.60 -16.11 -14.00
CA VAL A 41 16.00 -14.71 -14.12
C VAL A 41 16.25 -14.10 -12.75
N ARG A 42 15.42 -14.40 -11.75
CA ARG A 42 15.64 -14.01 -10.34
C ARG A 42 17.02 -14.44 -9.86
N ARG A 43 17.36 -15.72 -10.03
CA ARG A 43 18.68 -16.26 -9.62
C ARG A 43 19.84 -15.57 -10.32
N ARG A 44 19.73 -15.32 -11.63
CA ARG A 44 20.75 -14.60 -12.41
C ARG A 44 20.93 -13.16 -11.91
N LEU A 45 19.84 -12.48 -11.58
CA LEU A 45 19.87 -11.11 -11.06
C LEU A 45 20.48 -11.02 -9.65
N GLY A 46 20.45 -12.09 -8.86
CA GLY A 46 21.15 -12.15 -7.56
C GLY A 46 22.67 -12.02 -7.67
N LEU A 47 23.23 -12.20 -8.86
CA LEU A 47 24.66 -11.97 -9.13
C LEU A 47 24.95 -10.53 -9.62
N ALA A 48 23.91 -9.74 -9.93
CA ALA A 48 24.07 -8.37 -10.39
C ALA A 48 24.25 -7.44 -9.20
N ALA A 49 25.38 -6.74 -9.15
CA ALA A 49 25.67 -5.77 -8.10
C ALA A 49 24.60 -4.68 -8.01
N GLY A 50 24.13 -4.40 -6.79
CA GLY A 50 23.13 -3.36 -6.53
C GLY A 50 21.69 -3.73 -6.87
N VAL A 51 21.40 -5.02 -7.14
CA VAL A 51 20.04 -5.51 -7.44
C VAL A 51 19.55 -6.43 -6.34
N ILE A 52 18.31 -6.21 -5.88
CA ILE A 52 17.59 -7.06 -4.93
C ILE A 52 16.50 -7.82 -5.69
N PRO A 53 16.71 -9.08 -6.07
CA PRO A 53 15.77 -9.81 -6.91
C PRO A 53 14.61 -10.42 -6.09
N ARG A 54 13.39 -10.25 -6.58
CA ARG A 54 12.16 -10.79 -6.00
C ARG A 54 11.32 -11.49 -7.07
N HIS A 55 10.64 -12.55 -6.64
CA HIS A 55 9.70 -13.26 -7.50
C HIS A 55 8.31 -12.68 -7.30
N ALA A 56 7.64 -12.26 -8.36
CA ALA A 56 6.22 -11.99 -8.33
C ALA A 56 5.61 -12.17 -9.74
N PRO A 57 4.32 -12.55 -9.82
CA PRO A 57 3.60 -12.53 -11.09
C PRO A 57 3.61 -11.11 -11.67
N LEU A 58 3.91 -10.98 -12.96
CA LEU A 58 3.77 -9.70 -13.69
C LEU A 58 2.48 -9.67 -14.52
N THR A 59 1.49 -10.44 -14.08
CA THR A 59 0.14 -10.56 -14.65
C THR A 59 -0.87 -10.65 -13.50
N GLY A 60 -2.14 -10.33 -13.79
CA GLY A 60 -3.22 -10.40 -12.82
C GLY A 60 -4.60 -10.54 -13.50
N PRO A 61 -5.68 -10.75 -12.72
CA PRO A 61 -7.04 -10.89 -13.26
C PRO A 61 -7.52 -9.62 -13.98
N GLU A 62 -7.00 -8.45 -13.58
CA GLU A 62 -7.13 -7.19 -14.32
C GLU A 62 -6.02 -7.11 -15.38
N ARG A 63 -6.39 -7.04 -16.67
CA ARG A 63 -5.41 -6.83 -17.75
C ARG A 63 -4.82 -5.42 -17.66
N GLY A 64 -3.49 -5.30 -17.76
CA GLY A 64 -2.82 -4.01 -17.95
C GLY A 64 -1.72 -3.69 -16.94
N ALA A 65 -1.12 -2.51 -17.12
CA ALA A 65 0.04 -2.05 -16.35
C ALA A 65 -0.21 -1.90 -14.83
N GLY A 66 -1.46 -1.66 -14.41
CA GLY A 66 -1.80 -1.48 -12.99
C GLY A 66 -1.52 -2.71 -12.12
N ALA A 67 -1.86 -3.92 -12.61
CA ALA A 67 -1.58 -5.17 -11.90
C ALA A 67 -0.08 -5.41 -11.73
N VAL A 68 0.71 -5.15 -12.78
CA VAL A 68 2.18 -5.26 -12.77
C VAL A 68 2.79 -4.36 -11.71
N ILE A 69 2.29 -3.13 -11.60
CA ILE A 69 2.79 -2.12 -10.68
C ILE A 69 2.49 -2.51 -9.23
N ARG A 70 1.25 -2.91 -8.91
CA ARG A 70 0.86 -3.34 -7.57
C ARG A 70 1.71 -4.52 -7.10
N ASN A 71 1.84 -5.54 -7.93
CA ASN A 71 2.64 -6.73 -7.61
C ASN A 71 4.11 -6.38 -7.40
N ALA A 72 4.65 -5.45 -8.22
CA ALA A 72 6.03 -5.02 -8.10
C ALA A 72 6.29 -4.30 -6.77
N VAL A 73 5.37 -3.44 -6.33
CA VAL A 73 5.55 -2.68 -5.09
C VAL A 73 5.32 -3.57 -3.87
N GLN A 74 4.32 -4.44 -3.90
CA GLN A 74 4.12 -5.42 -2.84
C GLN A 74 5.40 -6.27 -2.64
N ALA A 75 6.03 -6.70 -3.73
CA ALA A 75 7.31 -7.41 -3.66
C ALA A 75 8.46 -6.58 -3.06
N ALA A 76 8.43 -5.25 -3.18
CA ALA A 76 9.41 -4.35 -2.58
C ALA A 76 9.13 -4.12 -1.07
N LEU A 77 7.86 -4.00 -0.68
CA LEU A 77 7.43 -3.94 0.72
C LEU A 77 7.79 -5.23 1.46
N ASP A 78 7.46 -6.39 0.87
CA ASP A 78 7.76 -7.70 1.46
C ASP A 78 9.27 -7.99 1.51
N ALA A 79 10.05 -7.30 0.68
CA ALA A 79 11.50 -7.35 0.73
C ALA A 79 12.11 -6.58 1.92
N GLY A 80 11.32 -5.75 2.62
CA GLY A 80 11.80 -4.82 3.64
C GLY A 80 12.71 -3.72 3.08
N VAL A 81 12.63 -3.45 1.78
CA VAL A 81 13.47 -2.45 1.09
C VAL A 81 12.82 -1.07 1.11
N VAL A 82 11.50 -1.06 1.15
CA VAL A 82 10.68 0.13 1.28
C VAL A 82 9.64 -0.13 2.35
N GLU A 83 9.28 0.92 3.06
CA GLU A 83 8.21 0.92 4.03
C GLU A 83 6.95 1.51 3.41
N ALA A 84 5.84 1.25 4.08
CA ALA A 84 4.59 1.89 3.74
C ALA A 84 4.68 3.38 4.12
N GLY A 85 5.01 4.20 3.14
CA GLY A 85 5.06 5.67 3.20
C GLY A 85 5.95 6.19 2.08
N ASP A 86 6.87 5.33 1.67
CA ASP A 86 7.92 5.63 0.74
C ASP A 86 7.41 5.87 -0.68
N ALA A 87 7.89 6.96 -1.28
CA ALA A 87 7.79 7.12 -2.71
C ALA A 87 8.68 6.05 -3.39
N VAL A 88 8.17 5.40 -4.42
CA VAL A 88 8.93 4.42 -5.19
C VAL A 88 8.81 4.69 -6.68
N VAL A 89 9.89 4.45 -7.41
CA VAL A 89 9.90 4.56 -8.87
C VAL A 89 9.75 3.18 -9.48
N VAL A 90 8.63 2.90 -10.13
CA VAL A 90 8.41 1.63 -10.82
C VAL A 90 8.83 1.72 -12.28
N LEU A 91 9.65 0.77 -12.74
CA LEU A 91 10.10 0.63 -14.12
C LEU A 91 9.54 -0.67 -14.69
N ALA A 92 8.56 -0.58 -15.60
CA ALA A 92 8.08 -1.73 -16.35
C ALA A 92 8.86 -1.87 -17.66
N GLY A 93 9.64 -2.95 -17.79
CA GLY A 93 10.27 -3.32 -19.06
C GLY A 93 9.25 -3.82 -20.09
N MET A 94 9.70 -3.97 -21.35
CA MET A 94 8.93 -4.60 -22.43
C MET A 94 8.31 -5.93 -21.94
N MET A 95 7.01 -5.94 -21.67
CA MET A 95 6.19 -7.14 -21.48
C MET A 95 5.56 -7.41 -22.84
N THR A 96 6.00 -8.43 -23.56
CA THR A 96 5.54 -8.69 -24.93
C THR A 96 4.09 -9.18 -25.00
N ASP A 97 3.50 -9.56 -23.86
CA ASP A 97 2.15 -10.13 -23.77
C ASP A 97 1.07 -9.14 -23.29
N LEU A 98 1.42 -7.88 -23.06
CA LEU A 98 0.41 -6.82 -22.88
C LEU A 98 -0.10 -6.40 -24.27
N GLU A 99 -1.18 -7.05 -24.73
CA GLU A 99 -1.86 -6.80 -26.00
C GLU A 99 -1.92 -5.29 -26.34
N GLY A 100 -1.25 -4.88 -27.43
CA GLY A 100 -1.53 -3.63 -28.14
C GLY A 100 -0.45 -2.53 -28.16
N ALA A 101 0.67 -2.64 -27.44
CA ALA A 101 1.68 -1.58 -27.45
C ALA A 101 2.86 -1.89 -28.37
N ASN A 102 2.75 -1.44 -29.63
CA ASN A 102 3.91 -1.24 -30.51
C ASN A 102 4.97 -0.39 -29.80
N THR A 103 6.18 -0.95 -29.70
CA THR A 103 7.47 -0.30 -29.44
C THR A 103 7.42 1.02 -28.66
N THR A 104 7.23 0.99 -27.35
CA THR A 104 7.51 2.18 -26.52
C THR A 104 8.10 1.75 -25.18
N ASN A 105 9.36 2.15 -24.92
CA ASN A 105 9.98 2.08 -23.60
C ASN A 105 9.24 3.05 -22.67
N THR A 106 8.14 2.61 -22.07
CA THR A 106 7.33 3.45 -21.19
C THR A 106 7.93 3.44 -19.77
N LEU A 107 8.65 4.52 -19.43
CA LEU A 107 8.96 4.85 -18.05
C LEU A 107 7.71 5.48 -17.42
N LYS A 108 7.01 4.74 -16.57
CA LYS A 108 5.80 5.20 -15.86
C LYS A 108 6.13 5.36 -14.38
N LEU A 109 6.24 6.60 -13.90
CA LEU A 109 6.22 6.88 -12.47
C LEU A 109 4.83 6.47 -11.94
N HIS A 110 4.80 5.60 -10.94
CA HIS A 110 3.56 5.18 -10.31
C HIS A 110 3.80 5.09 -8.81
N VAL A 111 2.98 5.82 -8.06
CA VAL A 111 2.84 5.62 -6.62
C VAL A 111 1.99 4.38 -6.44
N ALA A 112 2.48 3.41 -5.68
CA ALA A 112 1.95 2.06 -5.59
C ALA A 112 0.56 1.95 -4.94
N ALA A 113 0.34 2.87 -4.01
CA ALA A 113 -0.89 3.19 -3.32
C ALA A 113 -0.55 4.53 -2.65
N GLU A 114 -1.39 5.55 -2.81
CA GLU A 114 -1.16 6.78 -2.07
C GLU A 114 -1.42 6.49 -0.59
N ILE A 115 -0.39 6.69 0.22
CA ILE A 115 -0.55 6.56 1.66
C ILE A 115 -1.20 7.82 2.15
N LEU A 116 -2.39 7.64 2.68
CA LEU A 116 -3.19 8.72 3.22
C LEU A 116 -2.59 9.16 4.55
N ALA A 117 -2.22 8.19 5.41
CA ALA A 117 -1.61 8.47 6.69
C ALA A 117 -0.94 7.22 7.30
N THR A 118 -0.10 7.46 8.30
CA THR A 118 0.47 6.43 9.17
C THR A 118 0.13 6.75 10.62
N GLY A 119 0.12 5.73 11.47
CA GLY A 119 -0.15 5.86 12.90
C GLY A 119 0.22 4.61 13.67
N ARG A 120 -0.33 4.48 14.87
CA ARG A 120 0.00 3.40 15.80
C ARG A 120 -1.00 2.26 15.74
N SER A 121 -0.53 1.05 15.47
CA SER A 121 -1.34 -0.16 15.56
C SER A 121 -1.92 -0.35 16.97
N VAL A 122 -3.22 -0.61 17.07
CA VAL A 122 -3.92 -0.96 18.32
C VAL A 122 -4.39 -2.41 18.27
N VAL A 123 -5.05 -2.77 17.17
CA VAL A 123 -5.51 -4.13 16.86
C VAL A 123 -5.08 -4.43 15.44
N GLY A 124 -4.25 -5.46 15.26
CA GLY A 124 -3.75 -5.84 13.94
C GLY A 124 -4.83 -6.38 13.01
N GLY A 125 -4.51 -6.49 11.73
CA GLY A 125 -5.43 -6.94 10.70
C GLY A 125 -5.40 -6.00 9.51
N ARG A 126 -6.05 -6.41 8.42
CA ARG A 126 -6.15 -5.62 7.20
C ARG A 126 -7.58 -5.67 6.69
N VAL A 127 -8.10 -4.50 6.32
CA VAL A 127 -9.46 -4.35 5.79
C VAL A 127 -9.45 -3.30 4.68
N SER A 128 -10.42 -3.41 3.76
CA SER A 128 -10.66 -2.36 2.78
C SER A 128 -12.15 -2.12 2.65
N GLY A 129 -12.56 -0.86 2.82
CA GLY A 129 -13.96 -0.46 2.93
C GLY A 129 -14.15 1.02 2.64
N PRO A 130 -15.42 1.46 2.51
CA PRO A 130 -15.74 2.88 2.32
C PRO A 130 -15.40 3.67 3.59
N LEU A 131 -14.64 4.75 3.42
CA LEU A 131 -14.31 5.69 4.49
C LEU A 131 -15.55 6.43 4.95
N HIS A 132 -15.78 6.46 6.26
CA HIS A 132 -16.78 7.32 6.86
C HIS A 132 -16.22 8.10 8.04
N ARG A 133 -16.65 9.36 8.19
CA ARG A 133 -16.22 10.24 9.29
C ARG A 133 -17.40 10.51 10.21
N THR A 134 -17.18 10.34 11.51
CA THR A 134 -18.18 10.70 12.52
C THR A 134 -17.51 11.54 13.63
N PRO A 135 -18.08 12.70 13.98
CA PRO A 135 -17.63 13.47 15.13
C PRO A 135 -18.22 12.96 16.45
N ASP A 136 -19.37 12.27 16.41
CA ASP A 136 -20.22 11.93 17.56
C ASP A 136 -20.37 10.43 17.81
N GLY A 137 -19.78 9.60 16.94
CA GLY A 137 -19.79 8.15 17.10
C GLY A 137 -21.05 7.46 16.56
N ASP A 138 -21.92 8.18 15.85
CA ASP A 138 -23.09 7.58 15.20
C ASP A 138 -22.67 6.59 14.11
N LEU A 139 -23.01 5.31 14.31
CA LEU A 139 -22.77 4.23 13.36
C LEU A 139 -24.04 3.85 12.56
N ALA A 140 -25.17 4.52 12.83
CA ALA A 140 -26.43 4.27 12.14
C ALA A 140 -26.29 4.59 10.65
N GLY A 141 -26.80 3.69 9.81
CA GLY A 141 -26.76 3.88 8.35
C GLY A 141 -25.38 3.63 7.70
N LEU A 142 -24.33 3.35 8.47
CA LEU A 142 -23.06 2.95 7.88
C LEU A 142 -23.17 1.60 7.16
N PRO A 143 -22.54 1.47 5.97
CA PRO A 143 -22.47 0.19 5.27
C PRO A 143 -21.60 -0.79 6.05
N GLU A 144 -21.91 -2.08 5.92
CA GLU A 144 -21.09 -3.14 6.52
C GLU A 144 -19.67 -3.11 5.95
N GLY A 145 -18.67 -3.24 6.82
CA GLY A 145 -17.25 -3.16 6.46
C GLY A 145 -16.72 -1.74 6.27
N ALA A 146 -17.46 -0.69 6.67
CA ALA A 146 -16.98 0.68 6.63
C ALA A 146 -15.69 0.90 7.46
N VAL A 147 -14.79 1.75 6.96
CA VAL A 147 -13.62 2.19 7.73
C VAL A 147 -13.98 3.53 8.39
N LEU A 148 -14.06 3.54 9.72
CA LEU A 148 -14.45 4.71 10.50
C LEU A 148 -13.23 5.60 10.77
N SER A 149 -13.35 6.90 10.52
CA SER A 149 -12.35 7.90 10.89
C SER A 149 -12.88 8.80 12.00
N LEU A 150 -12.14 8.85 13.11
CA LEU A 150 -12.50 9.62 14.29
C LEU A 150 -11.56 10.82 14.47
N PRO A 151 -12.08 11.98 14.89
CA PRO A 151 -11.27 13.16 15.15
C PRO A 151 -10.44 13.01 16.44
N ALA A 152 -9.48 13.91 16.65
CA ALA A 152 -8.53 13.83 17.76
C ALA A 152 -9.18 14.10 19.13
N ASP A 153 -10.25 14.88 19.14
CA ASP A 153 -11.03 15.31 20.30
C ASP A 153 -12.25 14.43 20.57
N PHE A 154 -12.39 13.29 19.89
CA PHE A 154 -13.48 12.35 20.12
C PHE A 154 -13.50 11.83 21.57
N ASP A 155 -14.56 12.14 22.32
CA ASP A 155 -14.78 11.71 23.71
C ASP A 155 -16.13 11.01 23.96
N ASP A 156 -16.90 10.76 22.90
CA ASP A 156 -18.21 10.10 22.94
C ASP A 156 -18.14 8.56 22.87
N GLU A 157 -19.31 7.93 22.96
CA GLU A 157 -19.52 6.49 22.76
C GLU A 157 -20.12 6.19 21.38
N PHE A 158 -19.95 4.97 20.88
CA PHE A 158 -20.56 4.56 19.61
C PHE A 158 -22.05 4.27 19.77
N ASP A 159 -22.88 4.91 18.94
CA ASP A 159 -24.30 4.57 18.82
C ASP A 159 -24.50 3.60 17.65
N GLY A 160 -24.73 2.32 17.96
CA GLY A 160 -24.90 1.24 16.98
C GLY A 160 -24.06 0.01 17.30
N ASP A 161 -23.84 -0.84 16.29
CA ASP A 161 -23.05 -2.07 16.43
C ASP A 161 -21.65 -1.92 15.80
N PRO A 162 -20.59 -1.77 16.61
CA PRO A 162 -19.21 -1.64 16.13
C PRO A 162 -18.71 -2.87 15.38
N ALA A 163 -19.29 -4.06 15.60
CA ALA A 163 -18.89 -5.29 14.92
C ALA A 163 -19.20 -5.27 13.41
N ARG A 164 -20.07 -4.35 12.97
CA ARG A 164 -20.37 -4.13 11.54
C ARG A 164 -19.30 -3.33 10.81
N LEU A 165 -18.40 -2.66 11.54
CA LEU A 165 -17.31 -1.90 10.94
C LEU A 165 -16.26 -2.83 10.33
N GLY A 166 -15.54 -2.32 9.35
CA GLY A 166 -14.35 -2.97 8.81
C GLY A 166 -13.09 -2.64 9.60
N GLY A 167 -12.96 -1.40 10.07
CA GLY A 167 -11.81 -0.95 10.87
C GLY A 167 -11.95 0.50 11.36
N ILE A 168 -11.06 0.92 12.25
CA ILE A 168 -11.04 2.27 12.84
C ILE A 168 -9.69 2.96 12.62
N ALA A 169 -9.72 4.20 12.12
CA ALA A 169 -8.59 5.13 12.06
C ALA A 169 -8.89 6.33 12.97
N SER A 170 -8.24 6.41 14.13
CA SER A 170 -8.48 7.48 15.09
C SER A 170 -7.33 8.47 15.12
N ALA A 171 -7.65 9.76 15.02
CA ALA A 171 -6.68 10.85 15.21
C ALA A 171 -6.37 11.11 16.69
N HIS A 172 -7.05 10.43 17.62
CA HIS A 172 -6.82 10.61 19.05
C HIS A 172 -5.47 10.05 19.49
N GLU A 173 -4.77 10.83 20.31
CA GLU A 173 -3.51 10.42 20.92
C GLU A 173 -3.78 9.45 22.08
N GLY A 174 -3.62 8.14 21.82
CA GLY A 174 -3.70 7.14 22.88
C GLY A 174 -4.25 5.80 22.42
N VAL A 175 -3.93 4.75 23.17
CA VAL A 175 -4.34 3.36 22.86
C VAL A 175 -5.25 2.75 23.93
N THR A 176 -5.70 3.58 24.88
CA THR A 176 -6.52 3.18 26.03
C THR A 176 -7.88 3.87 26.06
N GLY A 177 -8.16 4.78 25.12
CA GLY A 177 -9.47 5.43 25.00
C GLY A 177 -10.58 4.46 24.58
N TYR A 178 -11.83 4.91 24.71
CA TYR A 178 -13.02 4.11 24.41
C TYR A 178 -12.96 3.37 23.05
N PRO A 179 -12.61 4.01 21.92
CA PRO A 179 -12.49 3.31 20.63
C PRO A 179 -11.51 2.12 20.65
N ALA A 180 -10.40 2.25 21.40
CA ALA A 180 -9.39 1.20 21.52
C ALA A 180 -9.80 0.04 22.43
N ILE A 181 -10.72 0.28 23.37
CA ILE A 181 -11.32 -0.78 24.19
C ILE A 181 -12.28 -1.58 23.32
N ILE A 182 -13.21 -0.89 22.64
CA ILE A 182 -14.19 -1.53 21.75
C ILE A 182 -13.51 -2.30 20.63
N ALA A 183 -12.52 -1.71 19.95
CA ALA A 183 -11.80 -2.39 18.87
C ALA A 183 -11.18 -3.72 19.32
N ARG A 184 -10.64 -3.78 20.56
CA ARG A 184 -10.09 -5.02 21.13
C ARG A 184 -11.17 -6.03 21.49
N GLU A 185 -12.28 -5.56 22.05
CA GLU A 185 -13.40 -6.41 22.45
C GLU A 185 -13.99 -7.16 21.24
N VAL A 186 -14.20 -6.46 20.12
CA VAL A 186 -14.78 -7.05 18.90
C VAL A 186 -13.73 -7.57 17.90
N GLY A 187 -12.43 -7.41 18.18
CA GLY A 187 -11.36 -7.85 17.28
C GLY A 187 -11.26 -7.06 15.97
N LEU A 188 -11.65 -5.78 16.00
CA LEU A 188 -11.74 -4.90 14.85
C LEU A 188 -10.38 -4.23 14.57
N PRO A 189 -9.81 -4.32 13.36
CA PRO A 189 -8.55 -3.66 13.02
C PRO A 189 -8.57 -2.16 13.32
N MET A 190 -7.56 -1.67 14.04
CA MET A 190 -7.52 -0.27 14.47
C MET A 190 -6.12 0.32 14.45
N ILE A 191 -6.04 1.56 13.96
CA ILE A 191 -4.88 2.45 14.04
C ILE A 191 -5.28 3.70 14.84
N ALA A 192 -4.48 4.07 15.84
CA ALA A 192 -4.60 5.32 16.59
C ALA A 192 -3.52 6.32 16.15
N ASP A 193 -3.57 7.57 16.61
CA ASP A 193 -2.62 8.62 16.23
C ASP A 193 -2.49 8.75 14.70
N VAL A 194 -3.63 8.70 14.00
CA VAL A 194 -3.70 8.75 12.54
C VAL A 194 -4.74 9.77 12.08
N SER A 195 -4.27 10.85 11.47
CA SER A 195 -5.12 11.89 10.88
C SER A 195 -5.19 11.71 9.36
N LEU A 196 -6.36 11.33 8.83
CA LEU A 196 -6.55 11.16 7.40
C LEU A 196 -6.76 12.52 6.70
N PRO A 197 -6.09 12.79 5.56
CA PRO A 197 -6.31 13.99 4.75
C PRO A 197 -7.75 14.03 4.21
N GLU A 198 -8.16 15.13 3.59
CA GLU A 198 -9.49 15.24 2.99
C GLU A 198 -9.67 14.23 1.85
N VAL A 199 -10.39 13.16 2.16
CA VAL A 199 -10.80 12.09 1.24
C VAL A 199 -12.32 12.07 1.27
N ALA A 200 -12.95 12.02 0.09
CA ALA A 200 -14.39 12.09 -0.05
C ALA A 200 -15.09 10.93 0.69
N GLU A 201 -16.21 11.25 1.34
CA GLU A 201 -17.04 10.27 2.05
C GLU A 201 -17.44 9.11 1.13
N GLY A 202 -17.34 7.89 1.63
CA GLY A 202 -17.64 6.68 0.87
C GLY A 202 -16.52 6.20 -0.06
N ASN A 203 -15.43 6.97 -0.26
CA ASN A 203 -14.29 6.50 -1.02
C ASN A 203 -13.66 5.28 -0.35
N ARG A 204 -13.21 4.31 -1.16
CA ARG A 204 -12.53 3.14 -0.63
C ARG A 204 -11.15 3.53 -0.09
N VAL A 205 -10.88 3.05 1.12
CA VAL A 205 -9.55 3.09 1.75
C VAL A 205 -9.16 1.69 2.18
N THR A 206 -7.86 1.45 2.31
CA THR A 206 -7.35 0.20 2.89
C THR A 206 -6.63 0.52 4.19
N LEU A 207 -7.07 -0.10 5.27
CA LEU A 207 -6.48 0.03 6.59
C LEU A 207 -5.66 -1.23 6.87
N ASP A 208 -4.34 -1.09 6.92
CA ASP A 208 -3.41 -2.13 7.35
C ASP A 208 -2.95 -1.81 8.78
N ALA A 209 -3.77 -2.23 9.74
CA ALA A 209 -3.47 -2.03 11.14
C ALA A 209 -2.29 -2.87 11.62
N GLY A 210 -1.95 -3.97 10.92
CA GLY A 210 -0.73 -4.73 11.22
C GLY A 210 0.54 -3.90 11.00
N ARG A 211 0.53 -3.00 10.01
CA ARG A 211 1.63 -2.09 9.69
C ARG A 211 1.42 -0.65 10.18
N GLY A 212 0.23 -0.31 10.67
CA GLY A 212 -0.11 1.05 11.11
C GLY A 212 -0.27 2.04 9.95
N VAL A 213 -0.75 1.59 8.78
CA VAL A 213 -0.85 2.45 7.59
C VAL A 213 -2.24 2.42 6.97
N VAL A 214 -2.69 3.59 6.48
CA VAL A 214 -3.91 3.75 5.70
C VAL A 214 -3.57 4.18 4.27
N TYR A 215 -4.10 3.46 3.30
CA TYR A 215 -3.90 3.69 1.87
C TYR A 215 -5.19 4.16 1.20
N GLU A 216 -5.05 4.94 0.14
CA GLU A 216 -6.14 5.24 -0.76
C GLU A 216 -6.46 4.01 -1.63
N GLY A 217 -7.75 3.74 -1.84
CA GLY A 217 -8.22 2.69 -2.72
C GLY A 217 -8.15 1.27 -2.12
N ASN A 218 -8.13 0.27 -3.01
CA ASN A 218 -8.03 -1.14 -2.66
C ASN A 218 -6.60 -1.65 -2.78
N VAL A 219 -5.94 -1.91 -1.67
CA VAL A 219 -4.61 -2.54 -1.65
C VAL A 219 -4.80 -4.01 -1.25
N GLY A 220 -4.84 -4.88 -2.25
CA GLY A 220 -5.04 -6.31 -2.07
C GLY A 220 -3.93 -6.96 -1.24
N GLY A 221 -4.32 -7.96 -0.44
CA GLY A 221 -3.41 -8.97 0.14
C GLY A 221 -3.20 -10.14 -0.81
#